data_AF-A0A967WZH9-F1
#
_entry.id   AF-A0A967WZH9-F1
#
_cell.length_a   1.000
_cell.length_b   1.000
_cell.length_c   1.000
_cell.angle_alpha   90.00
_cell.angle_beta   90.00
_cell.angle_gamma   90.00
#
_symmetry.space_group_name_H-M   'P 1'
#
loop_
_entity.id
_entity.type
_entity.pdbx_description
1 polymer ?
#
loop_
_entity_poly.entity_id
_entity_poly.type
_entity_poly.pdbx_seq_one_letter_code
_entity_poly.pdbx_strand_id
1 'polypeptide(L)' 'YTVRAIAATYGIYASFMPKPIFGINGSGMHTHQSLFDAAGQNLFYDP' A
#
# COMPACT_ATOMS: atom_id res chain seq x y z
N TYR A 1 -4.99 1.86 10.08
CA TYR A 1 -5.92 2.27 11.16
C TYR A 1 -7.26 2.74 10.60
N THR A 2 -7.29 3.82 9.81
CA THR A 2 -8.53 4.42 9.25
C THR A 2 -9.42 3.44 8.50
N VAL A 3 -8.88 2.65 7.57
CA VAL A 3 -9.68 1.70 6.77
C VAL A 3 -10.40 0.67 7.65
N ARG A 4 -9.72 0.14 8.68
CA ARG A 4 -10.32 -0.83 9.62
C ARG A 4 -11.39 -0.16 10.49
N ALA A 5 -11.18 1.09 10.90
CA ALA A 5 -12.15 1.83 11.71
C ALA A 5 -13.44 2.14 10.93
N ILE A 6 -13.31 2.61 9.68
CA ILE A 6 -14.47 2.85 8.81
C ILE A 6 -15.20 1.55 8.51
N ALA A 7 -14.49 0.47 8.15
CA ALA A 7 -15.12 -0.83 7.91
C ALA A 7 -16.00 -1.28 9.09
N ALA A 8 -15.53 -1.09 10.33
CA ALA A 8 -16.28 -1.44 11.53
C ALA A 8 -17.58 -0.64 11.70
N THR A 9 -17.64 0.64 11.30
CA THR A 9 -18.88 1.43 11.37
C THR A 9 -19.97 0.94 10.43
N TYR A 10 -19.59 0.19 9.38
CA TYR A 10 -20.50 -0.44 8.43
C TYR A 10 -20.71 -1.95 8.73
N GLY A 11 -20.22 -2.45 9.86
CA GLY A 11 -20.39 -3.86 10.24
C GLY A 11 -19.58 -4.85 9.39
N ILE A 12 -18.53 -4.39 8.69
CA ILE A 12 -17.66 -5.23 7.84
C ILE A 12 -16.22 -5.23 8.37
N TYR A 13 -15.43 -6.22 7.97
CA TYR A 13 -14.03 -6.37 8.39
C TYR A 13 -13.06 -6.17 7.23
N ALA A 14 -12.23 -5.13 7.30
CA ALA A 14 -11.12 -4.94 6.38
C ALA A 14 -9.85 -5.64 6.91
N SER A 15 -9.23 -6.46 6.06
CA SER A 15 -7.97 -7.16 6.35
C SER A 15 -6.87 -6.70 5.39
N PHE A 16 -5.66 -6.53 5.92
CA PHE A 16 -4.43 -6.31 5.15
C PHE A 16 -3.51 -7.54 5.22
N MET A 17 -4.04 -8.69 5.62
CA MET A 17 -3.31 -9.95 5.60
C MET A 17 -2.84 -10.23 4.16
N PRO A 18 -1.59 -10.66 3.92
CA PRO A 18 -1.09 -10.88 2.57
C PRO A 18 -1.88 -11.92 1.77
N LYS A 19 -2.48 -12.91 2.44
CA LYS A 19 -3.23 -13.99 1.78
C LYS A 19 -4.38 -14.47 2.68
N PRO A 20 -5.52 -13.76 2.70
CA PRO A 20 -6.61 -14.09 3.61
C PRO A 20 -7.47 -15.27 3.15
N ILE A 21 -7.48 -15.57 1.83
CA ILE A 21 -8.36 -16.61 1.25
C ILE A 21 -7.55 -17.51 0.31
N PHE A 22 -7.66 -18.83 0.51
CA PHE A 22 -7.07 -19.83 -0.38
C PHE A 22 -7.67 -19.73 -1.79
N GLY A 23 -6.86 -19.90 -2.83
CA GLY A 23 -7.33 -19.83 -4.23
C GLY A 23 -7.56 -18.42 -4.80
N ILE A 24 -7.55 -17.35 -3.99
CA ILE A 24 -7.75 -15.96 -4.47
C ILE A 24 -6.48 -15.13 -4.29
N ASN A 25 -6.05 -14.38 -5.31
CA ASN A 25 -4.84 -13.54 -5.23
C ASN A 25 -4.75 -12.72 -3.93
N GLY A 26 -3.53 -12.62 -3.39
CA GLY A 26 -3.26 -11.97 -2.13
C GLY A 26 -3.23 -10.43 -2.21
N SER A 27 -3.08 -9.79 -1.07
CA SER A 27 -2.90 -8.34 -0.95
C SER A 27 -1.41 -7.99 -0.90
N GLY A 28 -0.96 -7.18 -1.86
CA GLY A 28 0.40 -6.64 -1.91
C GLY A 28 0.48 -5.22 -1.37
N MET A 29 1.66 -4.84 -0.87
CA MET A 29 2.00 -3.45 -0.55
C MET A 29 3.13 -3.03 -1.49
N HIS A 30 2.76 -2.49 -2.65
CA HIS A 30 3.75 -2.02 -3.61
C HIS A 30 4.26 -0.66 -3.14
N THR A 31 5.56 -0.56 -2.93
CA THR A 31 6.21 0.69 -2.51
C THR A 31 7.03 1.24 -3.66
N HIS A 32 6.62 2.40 -4.16
CA HIS A 32 7.41 3.16 -5.12
C HIS A 32 8.45 3.98 -4.36
N GLN A 33 9.70 3.90 -4.79
CA GLN A 33 10.82 4.57 -4.15
C GLN A 33 11.50 5.50 -5.17
N SER A 34 11.85 6.70 -4.73
CA SER A 34 12.58 7.69 -5.51
C SER A 34 13.59 8.38 -4.61
N LEU A 35 14.73 8.79 -5.17
CA LEU A 35 15.78 9.51 -4.45
C LEU A 35 15.96 10.90 -5.08
N PHE A 36 16.02 11.93 -4.25
CA PHE A 36 16.17 13.31 -4.71
C PHE A 36 17.40 13.95 -4.07
N ASP A 37 18.11 14.79 -4.82
CA ASP A 37 19.20 15.61 -4.28
C ASP A 37 18.68 16.88 -3.56
N ALA A 38 19.59 17.67 -2.98
CA ALA A 38 19.24 18.90 -2.28
C ALA A 38 18.69 20.00 -3.21
N ALA A 39 18.92 19.89 -4.51
CA ALA A 39 18.36 20.79 -5.52
C ALA A 39 16.99 20.31 -6.04
N GLY A 40 16.51 19.14 -5.60
CA GLY A 40 15.23 18.55 -5.97
C GLY A 40 15.26 17.70 -7.23
N GLN A 41 16.43 17.34 -7.76
CA GLN A 41 16.54 16.47 -8.94
C GLN A 41 16.34 15.00 -8.56
N ASN A 42 15.51 14.28 -9.31
CA ASN A 42 15.32 12.85 -9.13
C ASN A 42 16.54 12.09 -9.65
N LEU A 43 17.30 11.47 -8.76
CA LEU A 43 18.51 10.73 -9.11
C LEU A 43 18.23 9.37 -9.77
N PHE A 44 16.98 8.90 -9.75
CA PHE A 44 16.57 7.68 -10.48
C PHE A 44 16.05 7.99 -11.89
N TYR A 45 15.96 9.26 -12.26
CA TYR A 45 15.53 9.66 -13.60
C TYR A 45 16.70 9.59 -14.58
N ASP A 46 16.53 8.78 -15.63
CA ASP A 46 17.40 8.77 -16.82
C ASP A 46 16.55 9.29 -18.01
N PRO A 47 16.95 10.40 -18.64
CA PRO A 47 16.18 11.04 -19.72
C PRO A 47 16.09 10.24 -21.02
#